data_AF-A0A7L0HK90-F1
#
_entry.id   AF-A0A7L0HK90-F1
#
_cell.length_a   1.000
_cell.length_b   1.000
_cell.length_c   1.000
_cell.angle_alpha   90.00
_cell.angle_beta   90.00
_cell.angle_gamma   90.00
#
_symmetry.space_group_name_H-M   'P 1'
#
loop_
_entity.id
_entity.type
_entity.pdbx_description
1 polymer ?
#
loop_
_entity_poly.entity_id
_entity_poly.type
_entity_poly.pdbx_seq_one_letter_code
_entity_poly.pdbx_strand_id
1 'polypeptide(L)'
;RGGLLQGSQLYAVIDAVPVRRWKEFMRVLELREAEIELVELEVAHIRDQQYEMLKRWCQQTSPALDRVFAALERMDLAGCAEALRRALPPGP
;
A
#
# COMPACT_ATOMS: atom_id res chain seq x y z
N ARG A 1 1.12 7.68 17.94
CA ARG A 1 0.66 6.28 17.82
C ARG A 1 0.23 6.10 16.38
N GLY A 2 1.08 5.54 15.52
CA GLY A 2 0.69 5.25 14.14
C GLY A 2 -0.39 4.19 14.14
N GLY A 3 -1.59 4.55 13.68
CA GLY A 3 -2.70 3.60 13.57
C GLY A 3 -2.32 2.50 12.58
N LEU A 4 -2.48 1.24 13.01
CA LEU A 4 -2.39 0.10 12.10
C LEU A 4 -3.40 0.31 10.98
N LEU A 5 -2.99 0.05 9.74
CA LEU A 5 -3.90 0.14 8.59
C LEU A 5 -5.07 -0.84 8.77
N GLN A 6 -6.28 -0.29 8.89
CA GLN A 6 -7.52 -1.05 8.90
C GLN A 6 -7.94 -1.42 7.47
N GLY A 7 -8.83 -2.40 7.33
CA GLY A 7 -9.27 -2.92 6.02
C GLY A 7 -9.79 -1.84 5.06
N SER A 8 -10.50 -0.82 5.55
CA SER A 8 -10.95 0.32 4.74
C SER A 8 -9.81 1.20 4.24
N GLN A 9 -8.73 1.33 5.01
CA GLN A 9 -7.56 2.13 4.65
C GLN A 9 -6.72 1.44 3.58
N LEU A 10 -6.69 0.10 3.56
CA LEU A 10 -6.03 -0.67 2.50
C LEU A 10 -6.66 -0.39 1.14
N TYR A 11 -7.99 -0.39 1.05
CA TYR A 11 -8.67 -0.06 -0.20
C TYR A 11 -8.43 1.38 -0.65
N ALA A 12 -8.37 2.33 0.28
CA ALA A 12 -8.02 3.71 -0.05
C ALA A 12 -6.62 3.82 -0.68
N VAL A 13 -5.64 3.03 -0.21
CA VAL A 13 -4.31 2.95 -0.83
C VAL A 13 -4.37 2.30 -2.22
N ILE A 14 -5.13 1.20 -2.37
CA ILE A 14 -5.31 0.52 -3.66
C ILE A 14 -5.92 1.45 -4.71
N ASP A 15 -6.92 2.24 -4.32
CA ASP A 15 -7.61 3.16 -5.24
C ASP A 15 -6.75 4.40 -5.55
N ALA A 16 -5.85 4.81 -4.65
CA ALA A 16 -4.99 5.97 -4.85
C ALA A 16 -3.75 5.67 -5.71
N VAL A 17 -3.18 4.46 -5.62
CA VAL A 17 -1.91 4.12 -6.29
C VAL A 17 -2.16 3.52 -7.68
N PRO A 18 -1.54 4.06 -8.75
CA PRO A 18 -1.68 3.49 -10.09
C PRO A 18 -1.18 2.05 -10.16
N VAL A 19 -2.01 1.16 -10.70
CA VAL A 19 -1.70 -0.28 -10.84
C VAL A 19 -0.34 -0.56 -11.51
N ARG A 20 0.04 0.26 -12.49
CA ARG A 20 1.32 0.13 -13.22
C ARG A 20 2.55 0.36 -12.33
N ARG A 21 2.41 1.16 -11.27
CA ARG A 21 3.47 1.47 -10.31
C ARG A 21 3.34 0.69 -9.00
N TRP A 22 2.39 -0.22 -8.92
CA TRP A 22 2.11 -0.95 -7.69
C TRP A 22 3.29 -1.77 -7.17
N LYS A 23 3.98 -2.50 -8.06
CA LYS A 23 5.13 -3.32 -7.66
C LYS A 23 6.31 -2.48 -7.19
N GLU A 24 6.56 -1.37 -7.87
CA GLU A 24 7.55 -0.37 -7.44
C GLU A 24 7.20 0.17 -6.05
N PHE A 25 5.92 0.49 -5.82
CA PHE A 25 5.42 0.94 -4.53
C PHE A 25 5.63 -0.10 -3.41
N MET A 26 5.29 -1.36 -3.64
CA MET A 26 5.50 -2.42 -2.65
C MET A 26 6.98 -2.65 -2.33
N ARG A 27 7.88 -2.50 -3.31
CA ARG A 27 9.34 -2.53 -3.08
C ARG A 27 9.82 -1.36 -2.23
N VAL A 28 9.30 -0.15 -2.46
CA VAL A 28 9.63 1.03 -1.64
C VAL A 28 9.11 0.87 -0.21
N LEU A 29 8.00 0.17 -0.02
CA LEU A 29 7.50 -0.24 1.30
C LEU A 29 8.29 -1.39 1.94
N GLU A 30 9.34 -1.87 1.28
CA GLU A 30 10.23 -2.94 1.74
C GLU A 30 9.51 -4.29 1.89
N LEU A 31 8.44 -4.53 1.13
CA LEU A 31 7.92 -5.89 0.97
C LEU A 31 8.94 -6.72 0.20
N ARG A 32 9.27 -7.91 0.72
CA ARG A 32 10.25 -8.81 0.12
C ARG A 32 9.83 -9.18 -1.31
N GLU A 33 10.79 -9.23 -2.23
CA GLU A 33 10.49 -9.57 -3.63
C GLU A 33 9.85 -10.96 -3.75
N ALA A 34 10.30 -11.94 -2.96
CA ALA A 34 9.70 -13.27 -2.92
C ALA A 34 8.20 -13.24 -2.57
N GLU A 35 7.76 -12.30 -1.73
CA GLU A 35 6.35 -12.17 -1.35
C GLU A 35 5.53 -11.54 -2.49
N ILE A 36 6.10 -10.57 -3.20
CA ILE A 36 5.48 -9.96 -4.39
C ILE A 36 5.28 -11.03 -5.46
N GLU A 37 6.33 -11.81 -5.75
CA GLU A 37 6.28 -12.90 -6.72
C GLU A 37 5.28 -14.00 -6.32
N LEU A 38 5.25 -14.39 -5.04
CA LEU A 38 4.30 -15.38 -4.54
C LEU A 38 2.85 -14.90 -4.72
N VAL A 39 2.54 -13.63 -4.42
CA VAL A 39 1.19 -13.08 -4.66
C VAL A 39 0.84 -13.11 -6.15
N GLU A 40 1.75 -12.71 -7.03
CA GLU A 40 1.50 -12.72 -8.48
C GLU A 40 1.20 -14.13 -9.02
N LEU A 41 1.77 -15.17 -8.41
CA LEU A 41 1.53 -16.58 -8.77
C LEU A 41 0.23 -17.14 -8.18
N GLU A 42 -0.08 -16.81 -6.93
CA GLU A 42 -1.24 -17.38 -6.21
C GLU A 42 -2.55 -16.69 -6.53
N VAL A 43 -2.52 -15.41 -6.89
CA VAL A 43 -3.71 -14.58 -7.01
C VAL A 43 -3.89 -14.10 -8.45
N ALA A 44 -4.95 -14.55 -9.12
CA ALA A 44 -5.18 -14.24 -10.53
C ALA A 44 -5.65 -12.79 -10.76
N HIS A 45 -6.45 -12.23 -9.86
CA HIS A 45 -7.02 -10.90 -10.03
C HIS A 45 -6.10 -9.81 -9.49
N ILE A 46 -5.82 -8.80 -10.31
CA ILE A 46 -4.90 -7.72 -9.96
C ILE A 46 -5.32 -6.99 -8.69
N ARG A 47 -6.61 -6.71 -8.51
CA ARG A 47 -7.10 -6.02 -7.30
C ARG A 47 -6.86 -6.85 -6.04
N ASP A 48 -7.04 -8.16 -6.13
CA ASP A 48 -6.79 -9.09 -5.03
C ASP A 48 -5.29 -9.22 -4.76
N GLN A 49 -4.45 -9.20 -5.80
CA GLN A 49 -2.99 -9.14 -5.64
C GLN A 49 -2.57 -7.90 -4.86
N GLN A 50 -3.11 -6.72 -5.21
CA GLN A 50 -2.81 -5.48 -4.51
C GLN A 50 -3.19 -5.57 -3.03
N TYR A 51 -4.37 -6.11 -2.73
CA TYR A 51 -4.81 -6.32 -1.36
C TYR A 51 -3.92 -7.30 -0.58
N GLU A 52 -3.62 -8.47 -1.15
CA GLU A 52 -2.79 -9.48 -0.47
C GLU A 52 -1.34 -9.00 -0.26
N MET A 53 -0.77 -8.25 -1.20
CA MET A 53 0.56 -7.62 -1.01
C MET A 53 0.57 -6.67 0.18
N LEU A 54 -0.43 -5.77 0.28
CA LEU A 54 -0.53 -4.85 1.42
C LEU A 54 -0.75 -5.60 2.74
N LYS A 55 -1.62 -6.60 2.73
CA LYS A 55 -1.91 -7.42 3.90
C LYS A 55 -0.66 -8.14 4.42
N ARG A 56 0.16 -8.72 3.52
CA ARG A 56 1.43 -9.35 3.88
C ARG A 56 2.46 -8.35 4.40
N TRP A 57 2.50 -7.16 3.80
CA TRP A 57 3.34 -6.06 4.31
C TRP A 57 2.93 -5.66 5.74
N CYS A 58 1.62 -5.52 6.02
CA CYS A 58 1.10 -5.23 7.36
C CYS A 58 1.40 -6.34 8.39
N GLN A 59 1.56 -7.59 7.96
CA GLN A 59 1.91 -8.70 8.84
C GLN A 59 3.42 -8.77 9.14
N GLN A 60 4.27 -8.40 8.18
CA GLN A 60 5.72 -8.49 8.29
C GLN A 60 6.37 -7.24 8.93
N THR A 61 5.71 -6.10 8.78
CA THR A 61 6.23 -4.79 9.17
C THR A 61 5.18 -4.07 9.99
N SER A 62 5.57 -3.12 10.85
CA SER A 62 4.62 -2.21 11.51
C SER A 62 3.93 -1.34 10.45
N PRO A 63 2.65 -1.60 10.09
CA PRO A 63 1.98 -0.84 9.04
C PRO A 63 1.61 0.53 9.59
N ALA A 64 2.39 1.53 9.19
CA ALA A 64 2.12 2.92 9.52
C ALA A 64 1.74 3.68 8.25
N LEU A 65 0.68 4.48 8.34
CA LEU A 65 0.30 5.40 7.26
C LEU A 65 1.46 6.33 6.87
N ASP A 66 2.30 6.72 7.83
CA ASP A 66 3.49 7.53 7.58
C ASP A 66 4.44 6.87 6.57
N ARG A 67 4.57 5.54 6.60
CA ARG A 67 5.40 4.79 5.65
C ARG A 67 4.78 4.77 4.25
N VAL A 68 3.45 4.68 4.17
CA VAL A 68 2.72 4.80 2.90
C VAL A 68 2.94 6.19 2.30
N PHE A 69 2.74 7.26 3.08
CA PHE A 69 2.96 8.62 2.60
C PHE A 69 4.41 8.86 2.18
N ALA A 70 5.39 8.42 2.97
CA ALA A 70 6.79 8.53 2.61
C ALA A 70 7.14 7.76 1.32
N ALA A 71 6.56 6.58 1.12
CA ALA A 71 6.75 5.83 -0.12
C ALA A 71 6.17 6.57 -1.34
N LEU A 72 4.97 7.14 -1.21
CA LEU A 72 4.35 7.92 -2.27
C LEU A 72 5.18 9.17 -2.62
N GLU A 73 5.68 9.89 -1.62
CA GLU A 73 6.54 11.08 -1.84
C GLU A 73 7.86 10.69 -2.53
N ARG A 74 8.51 9.60 -2.10
CA ARG A 74 9.74 9.09 -2.74
C ARG A 74 9.55 8.68 -4.20
N MET A 75 8.35 8.27 -4.56
CA MET A 75 7.99 7.85 -5.91
C MET A 75 7.50 9.01 -6.79
N ASP A 76 7.52 10.25 -6.30
CA ASP A 76 6.92 11.40 -6.99
C ASP A 76 5.40 11.21 -7.23
N LEU A 77 4.74 10.48 -6.32
CA LEU A 77 3.29 10.24 -6.28
C LEU A 77 2.61 11.15 -5.24
N ALA A 78 3.06 12.40 -5.12
CA ALA A 78 2.50 13.37 -4.18
C ALA A 78 0.99 13.60 -4.41
N GLY A 79 0.52 13.55 -5.66
CA GLY A 79 -0.91 13.62 -5.98
C GLY A 79 -1.73 12.45 -5.40
N CYS A 80 -1.15 11.25 -5.38
CA CYS A 80 -1.77 10.07 -4.75
C CYS A 80 -1.78 10.19 -3.22
N ALA A 81 -0.72 10.75 -2.64
CA ALA A 81 -0.66 11.03 -1.20
C ALA A 81 -1.77 12.00 -0.77
N GLU A 82 -1.99 13.06 -1.54
CA GLU A 82 -3.07 14.01 -1.29
C GLU A 82 -4.46 13.38 -1.45
N ALA A 83 -4.66 12.56 -2.49
CA ALA A 83 -5.91 11.82 -2.66
C ALA A 83 -6.19 10.88 -1.48
N LEU A 84 -5.16 10.16 -1.01
CA LEU A 84 -5.24 9.27 0.14
C LEU A 84 -5.54 10.05 1.43
N ARG A 85 -4.90 11.20 1.67
CA ARG A 85 -5.20 12.08 2.82
C ARG A 85 -6.64 12.55 2.86
N ARG A 86 -7.26 12.79 1.70
CA ARG A 86 -8.67 13.18 1.60
C ARG A 86 -9.63 12.00 1.78
N ALA A 87 -9.24 10.82 1.35
CA ALA A 87 -10.04 9.60 1.46
C ALA A 87 -10.06 9.05 2.90
N LEU A 88 -8.98 9.26 3.64
CA LEU A 88 -8.88 8.88 5.05
C LEU A 88 -9.45 9.99 5.93
N PRO A 89 -10.31 9.66 6.91
CA PRO A 89 -10.74 10.66 7.89
C PRO A 89 -9.51 11.18 8.65
N PRO A 90 -9.46 12.48 9.03
CA PRO A 90 -8.45 12.96 9.96
C PRO A 90 -8.51 12.08 11.20
N GLY A 91 -7.35 11.59 11.65
CA GLY A 91 -7.28 10.78 12.86
C GLY A 91 -7.96 11.51 14.04
N PRO A 92 -8.50 10.78 15.03
CA PRO A 92 -9.14 11.38 16.20
C PRO A 92 -8.18 12.28 16.99
#